data_AF-A0A7X6SCY8-F1
#
_entry.id   AF-A0A7X6SCY8-F1
#
_cell.length_a   1.000
_cell.length_b   1.000
_cell.length_c   1.000
_cell.angle_alpha   90.00
_cell.angle_beta   90.00
_cell.angle_gamma   90.00
#
_symmetry.space_group_name_H-M   'P 1'
#
loop_
_entity.id
_entity.type
_entity.pdbx_description
1 polymer ?
#
loop_
_entity_poly.entity_id
_entity_poly.type
_entity_poly.pdbx_seq_one_letter_code
_entity_poly.pdbx_strand_id
1 'polypeptide(L)'
;DFAWQRENNIKVRYKNRARGLHKVLYQCPSCKTEYKMDSGGAQLWCNHCGKRWTMSEYGELQATEGETHFSHIPDWYEWERLQVRAEVEAGVYSLTKQADLRLLPNSKGLVEYGETTFIHDMDGFRLEGIHDGKEYTLYMPAQSLYSCHIEYEYGKYKRDCVDLNTLNDSFWVFPRGDDFSVTKIALATEELFNYKNP
;
A
#
# COMPACT_ATOMS: atom_id res chain seq x y z
N ASP A 1 -2.04 17.73 -8.60
CA ASP A 1 -1.06 18.46 -7.79
C ASP A 1 0.27 18.72 -8.53
N PHE A 2 0.96 17.71 -9.06
CA PHE A 2 2.22 17.89 -9.81
C PHE A 2 2.11 18.74 -11.10
N ALA A 3 1.03 18.59 -11.88
CA ALA A 3 0.80 19.41 -13.07
C ALA A 3 0.77 20.92 -12.75
N TRP A 4 0.03 21.29 -11.69
CA TRP A 4 -0.03 22.68 -11.22
C TRP A 4 1.33 23.18 -10.71
N GLN A 5 2.07 22.34 -9.96
CA GLN A 5 3.42 22.71 -9.50
C GLN A 5 4.36 23.01 -10.68
N ARG A 6 4.32 22.18 -11.74
CA ARG A 6 5.10 22.40 -12.96
C ARG A 6 4.68 23.67 -13.68
N GLU A 7 3.38 23.86 -13.89
CA GLU A 7 2.82 25.06 -14.55
C GLU A 7 3.18 26.35 -13.80
N ASN A 8 3.33 26.28 -12.48
CA ASN A 8 3.69 27.41 -11.62
C ASN A 8 5.18 27.46 -11.26
N ASN A 9 6.03 26.61 -11.87
CA ASN A 9 7.47 26.52 -11.62
C ASN A 9 7.86 26.31 -10.15
N ILE A 10 7.04 25.61 -9.37
CA ILE A 10 7.31 25.30 -7.97
C ILE A 10 8.28 24.12 -7.91
N LYS A 11 9.49 24.40 -7.40
CA LYS A 11 10.60 23.44 -7.33
C LYS A 11 10.68 22.77 -5.96
N VAL A 12 10.68 21.45 -5.95
CA VAL A 12 11.03 20.63 -4.79
C VAL A 12 12.54 20.37 -4.78
N ARG A 13 13.28 21.30 -4.15
CA ARG A 13 14.75 21.21 -4.01
C ARG A 13 15.21 20.23 -2.92
N TYR A 14 14.28 19.54 -2.26
CA TYR A 14 14.62 18.60 -1.20
C TYR A 14 15.45 17.43 -1.76
N LYS A 15 16.62 17.19 -1.16
CA LYS A 15 17.57 16.17 -1.64
C LYS A 15 17.04 14.74 -1.58
N ASN A 16 16.07 14.46 -0.70
CA ASN A 16 15.45 13.14 -0.55
C ASN A 16 14.02 13.10 -1.12
N ARG A 17 13.74 13.87 -2.18
CA ARG A 17 12.40 13.99 -2.77
C ARG A 17 11.77 12.69 -3.29
N ALA A 18 12.57 11.68 -3.64
CA ALA A 18 12.07 10.38 -4.05
C ALA A 18 11.96 9.38 -2.88
N ARG A 19 12.52 9.69 -1.70
CA ARG A 19 12.53 8.76 -0.56
C ARG A 19 11.10 8.45 -0.10
N GLY A 20 10.80 7.16 0.00
CA GLY A 20 9.49 6.64 0.37
C GLY A 20 8.57 6.38 -0.82
N LEU A 21 8.93 6.83 -2.03
CA LEU A 21 8.07 6.70 -3.21
C LEU A 21 7.83 5.24 -3.61
N HIS A 22 8.77 4.34 -3.33
CA HIS A 22 8.61 2.89 -3.56
C HIS A 22 7.49 2.23 -2.74
N LYS A 23 7.05 2.87 -1.64
CA LYS A 23 5.91 2.38 -0.87
C LYS A 23 4.62 2.57 -1.66
N VAL A 24 4.49 3.73 -2.31
CA VAL A 24 3.38 4.10 -3.19
C VAL A 24 3.47 3.37 -4.52
N LEU A 25 4.66 3.35 -5.14
CA LEU A 25 4.95 2.70 -6.42
C LEU A 25 5.61 1.34 -6.17
N TYR A 26 4.80 0.37 -5.77
CA TYR A 26 5.27 -0.94 -5.29
C TYR A 26 5.57 -1.95 -6.41
N GLN A 27 5.08 -1.73 -7.64
CA GLN A 27 5.24 -2.64 -8.76
C GLN A 27 6.10 -2.05 -9.86
N CYS A 28 7.06 -2.84 -10.38
CA CYS A 28 7.94 -2.38 -11.44
C CYS A 28 7.22 -2.38 -12.81
N PRO A 29 7.14 -1.28 -13.56
CA PRO A 29 6.46 -1.23 -14.84
C PRO A 29 7.25 -1.95 -15.94
N SER A 30 8.57 -2.10 -15.75
CA SER A 30 9.49 -2.72 -16.70
C SER A 30 9.53 -4.24 -16.62
N CYS A 31 9.45 -4.84 -15.42
CA CYS A 31 9.51 -6.29 -15.24
C CYS A 31 8.29 -6.89 -14.54
N LYS A 32 7.31 -6.06 -14.15
CA LYS A 32 6.06 -6.44 -13.46
C LYS A 32 6.22 -7.04 -12.06
N THR A 33 7.45 -7.23 -11.58
CA THR A 33 7.72 -7.70 -10.22
C THR A 33 7.22 -6.71 -9.17
N GLU A 34 6.46 -7.22 -8.22
CA GLU A 34 5.95 -6.50 -7.04
C GLU A 34 6.95 -6.49 -5.89
N TYR A 35 6.84 -5.49 -5.01
CA TYR A 35 7.55 -5.38 -3.72
C TYR A 35 9.07 -5.40 -3.82
N LYS A 36 9.61 -5.16 -5.01
CA LYS A 36 11.06 -5.01 -5.26
C LYS A 36 11.42 -3.62 -5.71
N MET A 37 10.53 -2.64 -5.58
CA MET A 37 10.82 -1.23 -5.75
C MET A 37 11.49 -0.68 -4.48
N ASP A 38 12.42 0.27 -4.65
CA ASP A 38 13.11 0.95 -3.55
C ASP A 38 13.51 2.37 -3.98
N SER A 39 13.76 3.26 -3.03
CA SER A 39 13.98 4.69 -3.29
C SER A 39 14.93 5.35 -2.30
N GLY A 40 15.66 6.37 -2.74
CA GLY A 40 16.57 7.13 -1.90
C GLY A 40 17.08 8.37 -2.62
N GLY A 41 17.27 9.46 -1.88
CA GLY A 41 17.65 10.74 -2.49
C GLY A 41 16.61 11.20 -3.51
N ALA A 42 17.05 11.37 -4.77
CA ALA A 42 16.20 11.66 -5.91
C ALA A 42 15.98 10.44 -6.82
N GLN A 43 16.31 9.22 -6.38
CA GLN A 43 16.23 8.01 -7.20
C GLN A 43 15.15 7.04 -6.72
N LEU A 44 14.59 6.33 -7.68
CA LEU A 44 13.70 5.18 -7.53
C LEU A 44 14.30 4.04 -8.38
N TRP A 45 14.30 2.80 -7.90
CA TRP A 45 14.84 1.68 -8.65
C TRP A 45 14.12 0.37 -8.34
N CYS A 46 14.28 -0.61 -9.24
CA CYS A 46 13.83 -1.98 -9.03
C CYS A 46 15.02 -2.87 -8.65
N ASN A 47 14.95 -3.50 -7.48
CA ASN A 47 15.92 -4.48 -6.99
C ASN A 47 15.88 -5.82 -7.76
N HIS A 48 14.83 -6.06 -8.57
CA HIS A 48 14.73 -7.28 -9.40
C HIS A 48 15.40 -7.12 -10.77
N CYS A 49 14.98 -6.16 -11.60
CA CYS A 49 15.53 -5.98 -12.94
C CYS A 49 16.61 -4.89 -13.05
N GLY A 50 16.89 -4.15 -11.98
CA GLY A 50 17.90 -3.11 -11.95
C GLY A 50 17.50 -1.78 -12.59
N LYS A 51 16.31 -1.66 -13.20
CA LYS A 51 15.82 -0.42 -13.82
C LYS A 51 15.79 0.71 -12.78
N ARG A 52 16.23 1.92 -13.19
CA ARG A 52 16.30 3.10 -12.30
C ARG A 52 15.70 4.35 -12.95
N TRP A 53 15.12 5.19 -12.10
CA TRP A 53 14.56 6.49 -12.43
C TRP A 53 15.15 7.57 -11.53
N THR A 54 15.29 8.78 -12.07
CA THR A 54 15.64 9.99 -11.33
C THR A 54 14.43 10.92 -11.32
N MET A 55 14.05 11.39 -10.13
CA MET A 55 13.01 12.38 -9.94
C MET A 55 13.60 13.79 -10.10
N SER A 56 13.02 14.58 -11.00
CA SER A 56 13.37 15.98 -11.20
C SER A 56 12.90 16.85 -10.03
N GLU A 57 13.34 18.12 -9.98
CA GLU A 57 12.83 19.07 -9.00
C GLU A 57 11.35 19.45 -9.22
N TYR A 58 10.76 19.04 -10.34
CA TYR A 58 9.36 19.27 -10.70
C TYR A 58 8.48 18.02 -10.48
N GLY A 59 9.05 16.96 -9.92
CA GLY A 59 8.34 15.73 -9.58
C GLY A 59 8.15 14.73 -10.73
N GLU A 60 8.80 14.98 -11.87
CA GLU A 60 8.79 14.05 -13.01
C GLU A 60 9.86 12.97 -12.85
N LEU A 61 9.54 11.73 -13.19
CA LEU A 61 10.47 10.61 -13.23
C LEU A 61 11.08 10.49 -14.63
N GLN A 62 12.39 10.26 -14.68
CA GLN A 62 13.09 9.96 -15.93
C GLN A 62 13.92 8.69 -15.75
N ALA A 63 13.73 7.69 -16.60
CA ALA A 63 14.57 6.51 -16.62
C ALA A 63 16.02 6.91 -16.93
N THR A 64 16.95 6.36 -16.16
CA THR A 64 18.38 6.61 -16.35
C THR A 64 18.91 5.98 -17.64
N GLU A 65 18.29 4.88 -18.08
CA GLU A 65 18.60 4.18 -19.32
C GLU A 65 17.31 3.66 -19.97
N GLY A 66 17.23 3.73 -21.30
CA GLY A 66 16.09 3.24 -22.08
C GLY A 66 14.79 4.00 -21.83
N GLU A 67 13.66 3.32 -22.02
CA GLU A 67 12.33 3.93 -21.94
C GLU A 67 11.94 4.35 -20.52
N THR A 68 11.39 5.57 -20.42
CA THR A 68 10.66 6.06 -19.25
C THR A 68 9.19 5.67 -19.38
N HIS A 69 8.79 4.60 -18.69
CA HIS A 69 7.43 4.04 -18.81
C HIS A 69 6.37 5.03 -18.30
N PHE A 70 6.67 5.70 -17.18
CA PHE A 70 5.84 6.73 -16.58
C PHE A 70 6.73 7.89 -16.15
N SER A 71 6.50 9.07 -16.71
CA SER A 71 7.15 10.30 -16.26
C SER A 71 6.38 10.96 -15.12
N HIS A 72 5.07 10.74 -15.05
CA HIS A 72 4.22 11.31 -14.03
C HIS A 72 3.83 10.22 -13.02
N ILE A 73 4.11 10.47 -11.74
CA ILE A 73 3.88 9.50 -10.64
C ILE A 73 2.42 9.01 -10.58
N PRO A 74 1.38 9.88 -10.71
CA PRO A 74 -0.01 9.43 -10.77
C PRO A 74 -0.31 8.42 -11.87
N ASP A 75 0.34 8.53 -13.03
CA ASP A 75 0.09 7.61 -14.15
C ASP A 75 0.60 6.20 -13.82
N TRP A 76 1.70 6.10 -13.08
CA TRP A 76 2.21 4.83 -12.56
C TRP A 76 1.25 4.25 -11.51
N TYR A 77 0.77 5.07 -10.57
CA TYR A 77 -0.20 4.63 -9.56
C TYR A 77 -1.51 4.11 -10.18
N GLU A 78 -2.04 4.81 -11.19
CA GLU A 78 -3.22 4.34 -11.92
C GLU A 78 -2.93 3.06 -12.73
N TRP A 79 -1.72 2.90 -13.26
CA TRP A 79 -1.33 1.64 -13.87
C TRP A 79 -1.29 0.48 -12.86
N GLU A 80 -0.81 0.69 -11.63
CA GLU A 80 -0.85 -0.31 -10.55
C GLU A 80 -2.29 -0.67 -10.19
N ARG A 81 -3.21 0.30 -10.13
CA ARG A 81 -4.65 0.04 -9.97
C ARG A 81 -5.18 -0.88 -11.06
N LEU A 82 -4.81 -0.66 -12.32
CA LEU A 82 -5.21 -1.55 -13.42
C LEU A 82 -4.65 -2.97 -13.26
N GLN A 83 -3.45 -3.14 -12.69
CA GLN A 83 -2.92 -4.49 -12.41
C GLN A 83 -3.75 -5.19 -11.32
N VAL A 84 -4.09 -4.47 -10.24
CA VAL A 84 -4.94 -4.98 -9.16
C VAL A 84 -6.34 -5.34 -9.68
N ARG A 85 -6.95 -4.48 -10.49
CA ARG A 85 -8.23 -4.76 -11.14
C ARG A 85 -8.19 -6.06 -11.95
N ALA A 86 -7.14 -6.26 -12.74
CA ALA A 86 -6.99 -7.48 -13.52
C ALA A 86 -6.90 -8.74 -12.64
N GLU A 87 -6.22 -8.67 -11.48
CA GLU A 87 -6.19 -9.77 -10.51
C GLU A 87 -7.56 -10.05 -9.88
N VAL A 88 -8.32 -8.99 -9.55
CA VAL A 88 -9.68 -9.08 -8.99
C VAL A 88 -10.66 -9.67 -10.02
N GLU A 89 -10.66 -9.16 -11.25
CA GLU A 89 -11.50 -9.65 -12.35
C GLU A 89 -11.20 -11.10 -12.71
N ALA A 90 -9.93 -11.51 -12.61
CA ALA A 90 -9.51 -12.90 -12.81
C ALA A 90 -9.79 -13.80 -11.59
N GLY A 91 -10.21 -13.24 -10.45
CA GLY A 91 -10.49 -13.98 -9.21
C GLY A 91 -9.25 -14.54 -8.51
N VAL A 92 -8.08 -13.95 -8.75
CA VAL A 92 -6.78 -14.45 -8.25
C VAL A 92 -6.16 -13.57 -7.15
N TYR A 93 -6.77 -12.42 -6.83
CA TYR A 93 -6.28 -11.58 -5.75
C TYR A 93 -6.39 -12.28 -4.38
N SER A 94 -5.26 -12.39 -3.69
CA SER A 94 -5.20 -12.87 -2.31
C SER A 94 -3.92 -12.41 -1.61
N LEU A 95 -4.05 -12.03 -0.35
CA LEU A 95 -2.97 -11.74 0.58
C LEU A 95 -3.22 -12.49 1.88
N THR A 96 -2.22 -13.22 2.37
CA THR A 96 -2.22 -13.78 3.72
C THR A 96 -0.88 -13.49 4.39
N LYS A 97 -0.91 -12.86 5.56
CA LYS A 97 0.27 -12.49 6.34
C LYS A 97 0.07 -12.74 7.81
N GLN A 98 1.15 -13.06 8.50
CA GLN A 98 1.20 -12.85 9.94
C GLN A 98 1.30 -11.35 10.21
N ALA A 99 0.59 -10.86 11.21
CA ALA A 99 0.52 -9.45 11.55
C ALA A 99 0.50 -9.22 13.05
N ASP A 100 0.98 -8.05 13.48
CA ASP A 100 0.76 -7.55 14.84
C ASP A 100 -0.52 -6.73 14.87
N LEU A 101 -1.39 -7.03 15.84
CA LEU A 101 -2.67 -6.36 16.01
C LEU A 101 -2.63 -5.43 17.22
N ARG A 102 -3.05 -4.19 17.01
CA ARG A 102 -3.21 -3.20 18.07
C ARG A 102 -4.59 -2.55 17.99
N LEU A 103 -5.16 -2.21 19.13
CA LEU A 103 -6.45 -1.51 19.21
C LEU A 103 -6.26 -0.09 19.73
N LEU A 104 -7.15 0.81 19.32
CA LEU A 104 -7.30 2.13 19.94
C LEU A 104 -8.58 2.19 20.76
N PRO A 105 -8.60 1.70 22.01
CA PRO A 105 -9.82 1.67 22.82
C PRO A 105 -10.22 3.06 23.34
N ASN A 106 -9.31 4.03 23.34
CA ASN A 106 -9.53 5.41 23.76
C ASN A 106 -8.37 6.32 23.32
N SER A 107 -8.46 7.61 23.65
CA SER A 107 -7.49 8.64 23.27
C SER A 107 -6.09 8.51 23.90
N LYS A 108 -5.84 7.52 24.78
CA LYS A 108 -4.53 7.31 25.40
C LYS A 108 -3.52 6.59 24.50
N GLY A 109 -3.96 6.09 23.36
CA GLY A 109 -3.10 5.49 22.33
C GLY A 109 -3.29 3.98 22.17
N LEU A 110 -2.50 3.41 21.26
CA LEU A 110 -2.64 2.01 20.85
C LEU A 110 -2.21 1.04 21.96
N VAL A 111 -3.08 0.06 22.21
CA VAL A 111 -2.85 -1.08 23.10
C VAL A 111 -2.54 -2.31 22.27
N GLU A 112 -1.59 -3.12 22.72
CA GLU A 112 -1.25 -4.38 22.08
C GLU A 112 -2.34 -5.43 22.29
N TYR A 113 -2.76 -6.09 21.23
CA TYR A 113 -3.74 -7.18 21.30
C TYR A 113 -3.11 -8.55 21.10
N GLY A 114 -2.11 -8.63 20.22
CA GLY A 114 -1.34 -9.85 19.97
C GLY A 114 -1.05 -10.07 18.49
N GLU A 115 -0.74 -11.31 18.14
CA GLU A 115 -0.51 -11.74 16.77
C GLU A 115 -1.83 -12.16 16.10
N THR A 116 -1.92 -11.95 14.79
CA THR A 116 -3.07 -12.38 14.00
C THR A 116 -2.65 -12.85 12.61
N THR A 117 -3.39 -13.79 12.06
CA THR A 117 -3.39 -14.08 10.63
C THR A 117 -4.28 -13.05 9.94
N PHE A 118 -3.65 -12.17 9.17
CA PHE A 118 -4.28 -11.14 8.36
C PHE A 118 -4.49 -11.66 6.94
N ILE A 119 -5.75 -11.76 6.54
CA ILE A 119 -6.16 -12.23 5.21
C ILE A 119 -6.92 -11.10 4.52
N HIS A 120 -6.58 -10.85 3.26
CA HIS A 120 -7.34 -9.98 2.38
C HIS A 120 -7.44 -10.64 1.00
N ASP A 121 -8.63 -11.09 0.64
CA ASP A 121 -8.87 -11.86 -0.58
C ASP A 121 -10.19 -11.46 -1.24
N MET A 122 -10.65 -12.27 -2.20
CA MET A 122 -11.88 -12.04 -2.94
C MET A 122 -13.14 -11.87 -2.08
N ASP A 123 -13.13 -12.27 -0.80
CA ASP A 123 -14.26 -12.12 0.11
C ASP A 123 -14.13 -10.90 1.04
N GLY A 124 -12.96 -10.26 1.10
CA GLY A 124 -12.69 -9.09 1.94
C GLY A 124 -11.62 -9.37 2.99
N PHE A 125 -11.73 -8.73 4.16
CA PHE A 125 -10.73 -8.84 5.22
C PHE A 125 -11.12 -9.89 6.27
N ARG A 126 -10.16 -10.70 6.71
CA ARG A 126 -10.25 -11.52 7.92
C ARG A 126 -9.04 -11.33 8.83
N LEU A 127 -9.29 -11.15 10.12
CA LEU A 127 -8.28 -11.27 11.18
C LEU A 127 -8.63 -12.48 12.03
N GLU A 128 -7.74 -13.45 12.08
CA GLU A 128 -7.92 -14.69 12.85
C GLU A 128 -6.78 -14.83 13.86
N GLY A 129 -7.10 -15.21 15.09
CA GLY A 129 -6.09 -15.34 16.14
C GLY A 129 -6.65 -15.87 17.45
N ILE A 130 -5.79 -15.91 18.46
CA ILE A 130 -6.13 -16.32 19.82
C ILE A 130 -5.77 -15.18 20.77
N HIS A 131 -6.74 -14.76 21.59
CA HIS A 131 -6.55 -13.76 22.64
C HIS A 131 -7.14 -14.29 23.94
N ASP A 132 -6.37 -14.22 25.04
CA ASP A 132 -6.75 -14.77 26.35
C ASP A 132 -7.27 -16.23 26.30
N GLY A 133 -6.64 -17.05 25.46
CA GLY A 133 -6.99 -18.47 25.28
C GLY A 133 -8.29 -18.72 24.51
N LYS A 134 -8.88 -17.68 23.90
CA LYS A 134 -10.08 -17.78 23.06
C LYS A 134 -9.74 -17.42 21.62
N GLU A 135 -10.22 -18.24 20.68
CA GLU A 135 -10.17 -17.92 19.26
C GLU A 135 -11.08 -16.72 18.95
N TYR A 136 -10.64 -15.85 18.06
CA TYR A 136 -11.44 -14.77 17.52
C TYR A 136 -11.33 -14.72 15.99
N THR A 137 -12.39 -14.22 15.37
CA THR A 137 -12.40 -13.88 13.95
C THR A 137 -13.08 -12.53 13.77
N LEU A 138 -12.39 -11.59 13.14
CA LEU A 138 -12.97 -10.37 12.61
C LEU A 138 -13.13 -10.54 11.10
N TYR A 139 -14.34 -10.41 10.57
CA TYR A 139 -14.62 -10.51 9.15
C TYR A 139 -15.28 -9.23 8.65
N MET A 140 -14.72 -8.64 7.59
CA MET A 140 -15.29 -7.51 6.87
C MET A 140 -15.48 -7.89 5.40
N PRO A 141 -16.72 -8.20 4.97
CA PRO A 141 -17.00 -8.56 3.59
C PRO A 141 -16.55 -7.44 2.63
N ALA A 142 -15.99 -7.80 1.47
CA ALA A 142 -15.58 -6.85 0.44
C ALA A 142 -16.70 -5.85 0.06
N GLN A 143 -17.95 -6.30 0.07
CA GLN A 143 -19.13 -5.47 -0.23
C GLN A 143 -19.41 -4.37 0.79
N SER A 144 -18.86 -4.49 2.00
CA SER A 144 -19.15 -3.60 3.13
C SER A 144 -18.14 -2.48 3.31
N LEU A 145 -17.01 -2.52 2.60
CA LEU A 145 -15.88 -1.62 2.82
C LEU A 145 -15.39 -1.03 1.49
N TYR A 146 -15.81 0.20 1.19
CA TYR A 146 -15.40 0.92 -0.04
C TYR A 146 -13.89 1.19 -0.08
N SER A 147 -13.28 1.48 1.07
CA SER A 147 -11.85 1.74 1.19
C SER A 147 -11.34 1.35 2.56
N CYS A 148 -10.04 1.09 2.67
CA CYS A 148 -9.33 0.96 3.95
C CYS A 148 -8.36 2.12 4.12
N HIS A 149 -8.11 2.51 5.37
CA HIS A 149 -7.08 3.51 5.66
C HIS A 149 -5.72 2.83 5.77
N ILE A 150 -4.68 3.46 5.22
CA ILE A 150 -3.32 2.94 5.21
C ILE A 150 -2.35 4.01 5.69
N GLU A 151 -1.30 3.58 6.35
CA GLU A 151 -0.25 4.45 6.88
C GLU A 151 1.11 3.90 6.49
N TYR A 152 2.01 4.79 6.09
CA TYR A 152 3.41 4.46 5.84
C TYR A 152 4.27 4.85 7.05
N GLU A 153 5.15 3.94 7.47
CA GLU A 153 6.08 4.16 8.60
C GLU A 153 5.41 4.72 9.88
N TYR A 154 4.25 4.18 10.25
CA TYR A 154 3.34 4.74 11.25
C TYR A 154 4.01 5.02 12.60
N GLY A 155 3.96 6.29 13.01
CA GLY A 155 4.35 6.79 14.32
C GLY A 155 5.70 6.29 14.83
N LYS A 156 5.69 5.73 16.04
CA LYS A 156 6.87 5.15 16.70
C LYS A 156 7.22 3.74 16.20
N TYR A 157 6.32 3.09 15.48
CA TYR A 157 6.49 1.70 15.03
C TYR A 157 7.35 1.61 13.78
N LYS A 158 7.38 2.67 12.96
CA LYS A 158 8.17 2.74 11.72
C LYS A 158 7.87 1.57 10.79
N ARG A 159 6.61 1.16 10.75
CA ARG A 159 6.07 0.06 9.93
C ARG A 159 4.80 0.53 9.23
N ASP A 160 4.56 -0.02 8.06
CA ASP A 160 3.34 0.25 7.31
C ASP A 160 2.19 -0.55 7.94
N CYS A 161 1.00 0.04 8.00
CA CYS A 161 -0.18 -0.60 8.56
C CYS A 161 -1.45 -0.29 7.79
N VAL A 162 -2.44 -1.15 8.03
CA VAL A 162 -3.82 -0.98 7.57
C VAL A 162 -4.69 -0.77 8.81
N ASP A 163 -5.54 0.24 8.75
CA ASP A 163 -6.43 0.59 9.85
C ASP A 163 -7.85 0.14 9.47
N LEU A 164 -8.33 -0.89 10.17
CA LEU A 164 -9.64 -1.49 9.97
C LEU A 164 -10.58 -1.06 11.10
N ASN A 165 -11.81 -0.70 10.77
CA ASN A 165 -12.74 -0.13 11.74
C ASN A 165 -14.05 -0.91 11.76
N THR A 166 -14.58 -1.08 12.96
CA THR A 166 -15.97 -1.49 13.20
C THR A 166 -16.71 -0.31 13.84
N LEU A 167 -17.99 -0.48 14.16
CA LEU A 167 -18.75 0.54 14.90
C LEU A 167 -18.19 0.80 16.31
N ASN A 168 -17.48 -0.18 16.89
CA ASN A 168 -17.06 -0.13 18.29
C ASN A 168 -15.54 -0.01 18.47
N ASP A 169 -14.77 -0.49 17.49
CA ASP A 169 -13.32 -0.66 17.62
C ASP A 169 -12.57 -0.30 16.35
N SER A 170 -11.35 0.20 16.53
CA SER A 170 -10.39 0.51 15.49
C SER A 170 -9.13 -0.33 15.68
N PHE A 171 -8.73 -1.02 14.62
CA PHE A 171 -7.68 -2.03 14.59
C PHE A 171 -6.54 -1.55 13.68
N TRP A 172 -5.35 -1.41 14.26
CA TRP A 172 -4.11 -1.19 13.51
C TRP A 172 -3.47 -2.56 13.26
N VAL A 173 -3.51 -2.98 12.01
CA VAL A 173 -2.92 -4.24 11.56
C VAL A 173 -1.57 -3.93 10.94
N PHE A 174 -0.49 -4.47 11.51
CA PHE A 174 0.86 -4.34 10.98
C PHE A 174 1.30 -5.67 10.35
N PRO A 175 1.14 -5.88 9.04
CA PRO A 175 1.62 -7.11 8.40
C PRO A 175 3.14 -7.26 8.54
N ARG A 176 3.60 -8.50 8.58
CA ARG A 176 5.02 -8.87 8.66
C ARG A 176 5.54 -9.29 7.27
N GLY A 177 6.83 -9.09 7.04
CA GLY A 177 7.50 -9.41 5.77
C GLY A 177 7.81 -8.16 4.92
N ASP A 178 8.44 -8.38 3.78
CA ASP A 178 8.77 -7.37 2.77
C ASP A 178 8.05 -7.61 1.43
N ASP A 179 7.20 -8.64 1.38
CA ASP A 179 6.47 -9.13 0.21
C ASP A 179 4.98 -8.76 0.29
N PHE A 180 4.72 -7.49 0.62
CA PHE A 180 3.40 -6.86 0.54
C PHE A 180 3.55 -5.34 0.35
N SER A 181 2.45 -4.68 -0.04
CA SER A 181 2.32 -3.22 -0.01
C SER A 181 0.94 -2.85 0.53
N VAL A 182 0.90 -1.94 1.50
CA VAL A 182 -0.37 -1.36 1.98
C VAL A 182 -1.08 -0.57 0.88
N THR A 183 -0.34 -0.05 -0.11
CA THR A 183 -0.93 0.57 -1.31
C THR A 183 -1.71 -0.44 -2.14
N LYS A 184 -1.14 -1.64 -2.38
CA LYS A 184 -1.87 -2.72 -3.08
C LYS A 184 -3.14 -3.11 -2.31
N ILE A 185 -3.06 -3.17 -0.98
CA ILE A 185 -4.22 -3.49 -0.13
C ILE A 185 -5.33 -2.44 -0.29
N ALA A 186 -4.99 -1.14 -0.26
CA ALA A 186 -5.95 -0.07 -0.46
C ALA A 186 -6.60 -0.13 -1.85
N LEU A 187 -5.78 -0.27 -2.91
CA LEU A 187 -6.28 -0.42 -4.28
C LEU A 187 -7.19 -1.64 -4.40
N ALA A 188 -6.80 -2.78 -3.83
CA ALA A 188 -7.60 -3.99 -3.89
C ALA A 188 -8.91 -3.87 -3.13
N THR A 189 -8.95 -3.14 -2.01
CA THR A 189 -10.18 -2.89 -1.26
C THR A 189 -11.22 -2.19 -2.14
N GLU A 190 -10.79 -1.14 -2.84
CA GLU A 190 -11.66 -0.38 -3.75
C GLU A 190 -12.11 -1.22 -4.96
N GLU A 191 -11.19 -1.94 -5.60
CA GLU A 191 -11.52 -2.78 -6.76
C GLU A 191 -12.41 -3.97 -6.38
N LEU A 192 -12.22 -4.59 -5.22
CA LEU A 192 -13.09 -5.65 -4.69
C LEU A 192 -14.49 -5.12 -4.37
N PHE A 193 -14.60 -3.94 -3.74
CA PHE A 193 -15.89 -3.32 -3.46
C PHE A 193 -16.68 -3.07 -4.75
N ASN A 194 -16.03 -2.48 -5.76
CA ASN A 194 -16.65 -2.21 -7.06
C ASN A 194 -17.04 -3.52 -7.77
N TYR A 195 -16.18 -4.53 -7.74
CA TYR A 195 -16.45 -5.84 -8.36
C TYR A 195 -17.66 -6.55 -7.73
N LYS A 196 -17.85 -6.41 -6.42
CA LYS A 196 -18.96 -7.06 -5.70
C LYS A 196 -20.25 -6.23 -5.66
N ASN A 197 -20.20 -4.95 -6.02
CA ASN A 197 -21.34 -4.03 -6.10
C ASN A 197 -21.43 -3.40 -7.52
N PRO A 198 -21.86 -4.18 -8.54
CA PRO A 198 -21.94 -3.73 -9.93
C PRO A 198 -23.06 -2.71 -10.20
#